data_AF-A0A9E0AYZ5-F1
#
_entry.id   AF-A0A9E0AYZ5-F1
#
_cell.length_a   1.000
_cell.length_b   1.000
_cell.length_c   1.000
_cell.angle_alpha   90.00
_cell.angle_beta   90.00
_cell.angle_gamma   90.00
#
_symmetry.space_group_name_H-M   'P 1'
#
loop_
_entity.id
_entity.type
_entity.pdbx_description
1 polymer ?
#
loop_
_entity_poly.entity_id
_entity_poly.type
_entity_poly.pdbx_seq_one_letter_code
_entity_poly.pdbx_strand_id
1 'polypeptide(L)' 'MGDDVTIDAKILKARRDFSRFTIQHQIKKDTETVAAIITVDIAWMSAITRKLAVLPEEESKLLMHGPFAENFQWED' A
#
# COMPACT_ATOMS: atom_id res chain seq x y z
N MET A 1 12.55 -11.34 -25.73
CA MET A 1 12.13 -10.07 -25.11
C MET A 1 10.84 -10.34 -24.37
N GLY A 2 10.84 -10.14 -23.05
CA GLY A 2 9.72 -10.44 -22.17
C GLY A 2 10.27 -11.11 -20.90
N ASP A 3 10.62 -10.29 -19.92
CA ASP A 3 10.94 -10.78 -18.58
C ASP A 3 9.64 -10.79 -17.78
N ASP A 4 9.34 -11.88 -17.09
CA ASP A 4 8.19 -11.95 -16.18
C ASP A 4 8.52 -11.20 -14.90
N VAL A 5 7.71 -10.20 -14.57
CA VAL A 5 7.89 -9.37 -13.37
C VAL A 5 6.74 -9.62 -12.41
N THR A 6 7.07 -9.92 -11.16
CA THR A 6 6.08 -10.02 -10.08
C THR A 6 6.23 -8.83 -9.14
N ILE A 7 5.10 -8.38 -8.59
CA ILE A 7 5.04 -7.27 -7.65
C ILE A 7 4.22 -7.71 -6.46
N ASP A 8 4.88 -7.84 -5.31
CA ASP A 8 4.22 -8.02 -4.03
C ASP A 8 4.05 -6.65 -3.37
N ALA A 9 3.00 -6.47 -2.58
CA ALA A 9 2.78 -5.26 -1.80
C ALA A 9 2.50 -5.64 -0.34
N LYS A 10 2.97 -4.83 0.62
CA LYS A 10 2.61 -4.95 2.03
C LYS A 10 2.36 -3.57 2.64
N ILE A 11 1.40 -3.50 3.56
CA ILE A 11 1.11 -2.27 4.31
C ILE A 11 2.11 -2.19 5.46
N LEU A 12 2.88 -1.10 5.52
CA LEU A 12 3.87 -0.86 6.58
C LEU A 12 3.26 -0.12 7.77
N LYS A 13 2.39 0.85 7.50
CA LYS A 13 1.71 1.64 8.52
C LYS A 13 0.46 2.29 7.97
N ALA A 14 -0.52 2.57 8.81
CA ALA A 14 -1.77 3.20 8.41
C ALA A 14 -2.41 3.97 9.56
N ARG A 15 -3.22 4.97 9.24
CA ARG A 15 -4.22 5.49 10.18
C ARG A 15 -5.41 4.56 10.27
N ARG A 16 -6.10 4.57 11.41
CA ARG A 16 -7.30 3.72 11.65
C ARG A 16 -8.46 4.00 10.68
N ASP A 17 -8.51 5.22 10.14
CA ASP A 17 -9.50 5.64 9.14
C ASP A 17 -8.98 5.48 7.69
N PHE A 18 -7.77 4.94 7.52
CA PHE A 18 -7.10 4.78 6.23
C PHE A 18 -6.98 6.08 5.41
N SER A 19 -7.16 7.25 6.01
CA SER A 19 -6.91 8.53 5.31
C SER A 19 -5.45 8.68 4.89
N ARG A 20 -4.54 7.99 5.61
CA ARG A 20 -3.13 7.85 5.26
C ARG A 20 -2.63 6.44 5.53
N PHE A 21 -1.74 5.96 4.66
CA PHE A 21 -1.09 4.67 4.81
C PHE A 21 0.17 4.60 3.96
N THR A 22 1.09 3.74 4.35
CA THR A 22 2.34 3.48 3.63
C THR A 22 2.33 2.05 3.12
N ILE A 23 2.61 1.89 1.83
CA ILE A 23 2.75 0.58 1.20
C ILE A 23 4.19 0.41 0.72
N GLN A 24 4.74 -0.78 0.91
CA GLN A 24 5.99 -1.19 0.29
C GLN A 24 5.73 -2.24 -0.78
N HIS A 25 6.17 -1.96 -1.99
CA HIS A 25 6.19 -2.89 -3.10
C HIS A 25 7.56 -3.55 -3.20
N GLN A 26 7.57 -4.86 -3.41
CA GLN A 26 8.76 -5.62 -3.74
C GLN A 26 8.61 -6.16 -5.16
N ILE A 27 9.43 -5.64 -6.06
CA ILE A 27 9.40 -5.98 -7.49
C ILE A 27 10.50 -7.01 -7.76
N LYS A 28 10.13 -8.14 -8.36
CA LYS A 28 11.05 -9.26 -8.64
C LYS A 28 11.02 -9.62 -10.11
N LYS A 29 12.19 -9.95 -10.67
CA LYS A 29 12.34 -10.42 -12.07
C LYS A 29 12.16 -11.94 -12.21
N ASP A 30 12.18 -12.66 -11.10
CA ASP A 30 11.94 -14.08 -10.96
C ASP A 30 11.65 -14.37 -9.47
N THR A 31 11.59 -15.64 -9.05
CA THR A 31 11.28 -15.99 -7.66
C THR A 31 12.36 -15.59 -6.64
N GLU A 32 13.60 -15.38 -7.08
CA GLU A 32 14.77 -15.22 -6.19
C GLU A 32 15.37 -13.80 -6.25
N THR A 33 15.19 -13.09 -7.35
CA THR A 33 15.87 -11.81 -7.62
C THR A 33 14.96 -10.62 -7.40
N VAL A 34 15.20 -9.89 -6.30
CA VAL A 34 14.57 -8.59 -6.05
C VAL A 34 15.23 -7.53 -6.93
N ALA A 35 14.46 -6.93 -7.83
CA ALA A 35 14.93 -5.87 -8.70
C ALA A 35 14.78 -4.49 -8.07
N ALA A 36 13.71 -4.28 -7.29
CA ALA A 36 13.47 -3.01 -6.62
C ALA A 36 12.56 -3.18 -5.40
N ILE A 37 12.70 -2.24 -4.46
CA ILE A 37 11.78 -2.04 -3.35
C ILE A 37 11.31 -0.58 -3.41
N ILE A 38 10.00 -0.36 -3.45
CA ILE A 38 9.40 0.97 -3.50
C ILE A 38 8.49 1.16 -2.31
N THR A 39 8.83 2.11 -1.44
CA THR A 39 7.97 2.53 -0.34
C THR A 39 7.23 3.81 -0.73
N VAL A 40 5.91 3.81 -0.60
CA VAL A 40 5.04 4.93 -0.98
C VAL A 40 4.17 5.32 0.20
N ASP A 41 4.25 6.60 0.58
CA ASP A 41 3.31 7.21 1.52
C ASP A 41 2.11 7.76 0.76
N ILE A 42 0.92 7.32 1.13
CA ILE A 42 -0.33 7.61 0.44
C ILE A 42 -1.24 8.39 1.38
N ALA A 43 -1.85 9.46 0.86
CA ALA A 43 -2.92 10.19 1.51
C ALA A 43 -4.14 10.18 0.58
N TRP A 44 -5.27 9.70 1.08
CA TRP A 44 -6.50 9.65 0.30
C TRP A 44 -7.16 11.02 0.25
N MET A 45 -7.57 11.44 -0.93
CA MET A 45 -8.11 12.77 -1.17
C MET A 45 -9.42 12.68 -1.93
N SER A 46 -10.43 13.40 -1.46
CA SER A 46 -11.65 13.60 -2.26
C SER A 46 -11.30 14.40 -3.52
N ALA A 47 -11.61 13.84 -4.70
CA ALA A 47 -11.38 14.53 -5.96
C ALA A 47 -12.22 15.81 -6.13
N ILE A 48 -13.36 15.89 -5.43
CA ILE A 48 -14.29 17.04 -5.47
C ILE A 48 -13.77 18.17 -4.57
N THR A 49 -13.52 17.87 -3.28
CA THR A 49 -13.15 18.91 -2.31
C THR A 49 -11.66 19.20 -2.28
N ARG A 50 -10.84 18.32 -2.89
CA ARG A 50 -9.36 18.37 -2.87
C ARG A 50 -8.80 18.42 -1.45
N LYS A 51 -9.49 17.76 -0.52
CA LYS A 51 -9.11 17.63 0.90
C LYS A 51 -8.86 16.18 1.26
N LEU A 52 -8.04 15.97 2.27
CA LEU A 52 -7.85 14.68 2.91
C LEU A 52 -9.23 14.09 3.26
N ALA A 53 -9.43 12.84 2.90
CA ALA A 53 -10.66 12.12 3.14
C ALA A 53 -10.34 10.72 3.65
N VAL A 54 -11.31 10.11 4.32
CA VAL A 54 -11.31 8.69 4.66
C VAL A 54 -11.50 7.89 3.37
N LEU A 55 -10.88 6.71 3.28
CA LEU A 55 -11.17 5.78 2.19
C LEU A 55 -12.68 5.44 2.19
N PRO A 56 -13.32 5.24 1.03
CA PRO A 56 -14.66 4.67 1.04
C PRO A 56 -14.63 3.24 1.60
N GLU A 57 -15.80 2.74 2.00
CA GLU A 57 -15.90 1.53 2.84
C GLU A 57 -15.34 0.28 2.14
N GLU A 58 -15.58 0.13 0.84
CA GLU A 58 -15.14 -1.03 0.08
C GLU A 58 -13.62 -1.07 -0.10
N GLU A 59 -13.00 0.07 -0.36
CA GLU A 59 -11.55 0.22 -0.44
C GLU A 59 -10.91 0.02 0.93
N SER A 60 -11.56 0.52 2.00
CA SER A 60 -11.09 0.30 3.38
C SER A 60 -11.10 -1.18 3.73
N LYS A 61 -12.15 -1.92 3.33
CA LYS A 61 -12.22 -3.37 3.50
C LYS A 61 -11.12 -4.09 2.73
N LEU A 62 -10.86 -3.70 1.49
CA LEU A 62 -9.78 -4.29 0.70
C LEU A 62 -8.43 -4.09 1.38
N LEU A 63 -8.16 -2.88 1.88
CA LEU A 63 -6.91 -2.56 2.57
C LEU A 63 -6.79 -3.34 3.90
N MET A 64 -7.88 -3.51 4.65
CA MET A 64 -7.92 -4.31 5.88
C MET A 64 -7.63 -5.80 5.68
N HIS A 65 -8.00 -6.37 4.53
CA HIS A 65 -7.73 -7.78 4.22
C HIS A 65 -6.43 -7.97 3.43
N GLY A 66 -5.73 -6.87 3.12
CA GLY A 66 -4.44 -6.91 2.44
C GLY A 66 -3.34 -7.52 3.32
N PRO A 67 -2.19 -7.86 2.73
CA PRO A 67 -1.02 -8.32 3.49
C PRO A 67 -0.39 -7.16 4.28
N PHE A 68 -0.35 -7.29 5.60
CA PHE A 68 0.36 -6.38 6.50
C PHE A 68 1.81 -6.83 6.67
N ALA A 69 2.73 -5.89 6.83
CA ALA A 69 4.10 -6.22 7.21
C ALA A 69 4.14 -6.76 8.65
N GLU A 70 5.13 -7.61 8.95
CA GLU A 70 5.31 -8.18 10.29
C GLU A 70 5.49 -7.10 11.37
N ASN A 71 6.13 -5.99 10.99
CA ASN A 71 6.37 -4.82 11.84
C ASN A 71 5.37 -3.68 11.58
N PHE A 72 4.16 -4.00 11.13
CA PHE A 72 3.13 -2.99 10.86
C PHE A 72 2.80 -2.12 12.08
N GLN A 73 2.51 -0.84 11.85
CA GLN A 73 2.13 0.12 12.90
C GLN A 73 0.90 0.95 12.54
N TRP A 74 0.03 1.17 13.53
CA TRP A 74 -0.99 2.21 13.42
C TRP A 74 -0.36 3.58 13.69
N GLU A 75 -0.68 4.57 12.86
CA GLU A 75 -0.36 5.98 13.08
C GLU A 75 -1.59 6.73 13.61
N ASP A 76 -1.35 7.66 14.52
CA ASP A 76 -2.37 8.55 15.09
C ASP A 76 -2.74 9.74 14.16
#